data_AF-A0AAF0E726-F1
#
_entry.id   AF-A0AAF0E726-F1
#
_cell.length_a   1.000
_cell.length_b   1.000
_cell.length_c   1.000
_cell.angle_alpha   90.00
_cell.angle_beta   90.00
_cell.angle_gamma   90.00
#
_symmetry.space_group_name_H-M   'P 1'
#
loop_
_entity.id
_entity.type
_entity.pdbx_description
1 polymer ?
#
loop_
_entity_poly.entity_id
_entity_poly.type
_entity_poly.pdbx_seq_one_letter_code
_entity_poly.pdbx_strand_id
1 'polypeptide(L)' 'MPQQIGKKVLIRLKWGLEYKGFLVSTDSYMNFQVCHFADRKLANTEEIQDGKSNGTLGEVFIRCVPYS' A
#
# COMPACT_ATOMS: atom_id res chain seq x y z
N MET A 1 8.42 -12.31 7.47
CA MET A 1 7.07 -12.77 7.88
C MET A 1 6.21 -12.93 6.62
N PRO A 2 6.06 -14.15 6.05
CA PRO A 2 5.31 -14.37 4.81
C PRO A 2 3.78 -14.30 4.99
N GLN A 3 3.28 -14.38 6.22
CA GLN A 3 1.87 -14.61 6.55
C GLN A 3 0.89 -13.46 6.21
N GLN A 4 1.39 -12.32 5.74
CA GLN A 4 0.57 -11.14 5.42
C GLN A 4 0.44 -10.87 3.92
N ILE A 5 1.16 -11.60 3.07
CA ILE A 5 1.04 -11.49 1.60
C ILE A 5 -0.37 -11.94 1.18
N GLY A 6 -1.00 -11.18 0.29
CA GLY A 6 -2.37 -11.39 -0.18
C GLY A 6 -3.46 -10.82 0.73
N LYS A 7 -3.11 -10.19 1.86
CA LYS A 7 -4.08 -9.55 2.75
C LYS A 7 -4.25 -8.07 2.41
N LYS A 8 -5.46 -7.54 2.66
CA LYS A 8 -5.74 -6.11 2.59
C LYS A 8 -4.99 -5.39 3.71
N VAL A 9 -4.20 -4.39 3.35
CA VAL A 9 -3.39 -3.59 4.28
C VAL A 9 -3.67 -2.10 4.07
N LEU A 10 -3.53 -1.34 5.15
CA LEU A 10 -3.50 0.12 5.15
C LEU A 10 -2.09 0.55 5.55
N ILE A 11 -1.38 1.22 4.64
CA ILE A 11 -0.04 1.74 4.87
C ILE A 11 -0.15 3.25 5.06
N ARG A 12 0.25 3.75 6.23
CA ARG A 12 0.26 5.18 6.54
C ARG A 12 1.68 5.71 6.54
N LEU A 13 1.95 6.67 5.67
CA LEU A 13 3.20 7.41 5.61
C LEU A 13 3.21 8.55 6.62
N LYS A 14 4.43 9.00 6.97
CA LYS A 14 4.68 10.06 7.95
C LYS A 14 4.03 11.41 7.60
N TRP A 15 3.80 11.66 6.31
CA TRP A 15 3.29 12.93 5.80
C TRP A 15 1.78 12.92 5.54
N GLY A 16 1.02 12.00 6.15
CA GLY A 16 -0.44 11.97 6.01
C GLY A 16 -0.95 11.31 4.72
N LEU A 17 -0.04 10.75 3.91
CA LEU A 17 -0.37 9.89 2.78
C LEU A 17 -0.68 8.48 3.27
N GLU A 18 -1.79 7.93 2.83
CA GLU A 18 -2.21 6.57 3.16
C GLU A 18 -2.50 5.79 1.88
N TYR A 19 -2.08 4.53 1.85
CA TYR A 19 -2.33 3.60 0.76
C TYR A 19 -3.12 2.41 1.27
N LYS A 20 -4.28 2.17 0.69
CA LYS A 20 -5.10 0.97 0.96
C LYS A 20 -4.96 0.02 -0.20
N GLY A 21 -4.44 -1.19 -0.01
CA GLY A 21 -4.28 -2.16 -1.10
C GLY A 21 -4.03 -3.58 -0.59
N PHE A 22 -3.65 -4.49 -1.49
CA PHE A 22 -3.25 -5.85 -1.12
C PHE A 22 -1.74 -5.93 -1.04
N LEU A 23 -1.21 -6.48 0.06
CA LEU A 23 0.23 -6.66 0.22
C LEU A 23 0.73 -7.78 -0.71
N VAL A 24 1.57 -7.46 -1.68
CA VAL A 24 2.24 -8.44 -2.56
C VAL A 24 3.51 -8.95 -1.91
N SER A 25 4.30 -8.03 -1.38
CA SER A 25 5.64 -8.33 -0.92
C SER A 25 6.08 -7.32 0.12
N THR A 26 6.93 -7.78 1.03
CA THR A 26 7.62 -6.94 2.01
C THR A 26 8.97 -7.55 2.35
N ASP A 27 9.96 -6.72 2.65
CA ASP A 27 11.32 -7.13 3.00
C ASP A 27 11.73 -6.66 4.41
N SER A 28 12.93 -7.06 4.85
CA SER A 28 13.52 -6.65 6.13
C SER A 28 13.84 -5.16 6.20
N TYR A 29 13.80 -4.45 5.08
CA TYR A 29 14.00 -3.01 4.99
C TYR A 29 12.67 -2.24 5.11
N MET A 30 11.56 -2.92 5.35
CA MET A 30 10.21 -2.34 5.36
C MET A 30 9.87 -1.65 4.02
N ASN A 31 10.38 -2.17 2.90
CA ASN A 31 9.79 -1.87 1.61
C ASN A 31 8.47 -2.63 1.50
N PHE A 32 7.46 -2.01 0.87
CA PHE A 32 6.14 -2.59 0.68
C PHE A 32 5.72 -2.50 -0.78
N GLN A 33 5.38 -3.64 -1.36
CA GLN A 33 4.71 -3.70 -2.66
C GLN A 33 3.24 -3.96 -2.41
N VAL A 34 2.40 -3.02 -2.82
CA VAL A 34 0.95 -3.16 -2.77
C VAL A 34 0.39 -3.11 -4.18
N CYS A 35 -0.50 -4.05 -4.48
CA CYS A 35 -1.10 -4.19 -5.80
C CYS A 35 -2.61 -4.10 -5.75
N HIS A 36 -3.15 -3.87 -6.93
CA HIS A 36 -4.53 -4.16 -7.27
C HIS A 36 -4.65 -5.66 -7.62
N PHE A 37 -5.21 -6.48 -6.73
CA PHE A 37 -5.64 -7.85 -7.07
C PHE A 37 -7.09 -8.01 -6.60
N ALA A 38 -8.04 -7.94 -7.54
CA ALA A 38 -8.58 -9.05 -8.34
C ALA A 38 -9.70 -9.85 -7.64
N ASP A 39 -10.71 -9.15 -7.14
CA ASP A 39 -12.08 -9.54 -7.51
C ASP A 39 -12.88 -8.29 -7.90
N ARG A 40 -13.61 -8.41 -8.99
CA ARG A 40 -13.87 -7.43 -10.05
C ARG A 40 -14.85 -6.31 -9.68
N LYS A 41 -15.01 -5.96 -8.40
CA LYS A 41 -16.03 -4.98 -8.00
C LYS A 41 -15.60 -3.84 -7.09
N LEU A 42 -14.59 -3.95 -6.22
CA LEU A 42 -14.43 -2.92 -5.18
C LEU A 42 -13.05 -2.90 -4.47
N ALA A 43 -11.97 -3.17 -5.20
CA ALA A 43 -10.65 -3.39 -4.61
C ALA A 43 -9.57 -2.58 -5.32
N ASN A 44 -9.75 -1.26 -5.37
CA ASN A 44 -8.75 -0.38 -5.96
C ASN A 44 -7.72 0.04 -4.90
N THR A 45 -6.44 0.17 -5.28
CA THR A 45 -5.46 0.75 -4.37
C THR A 45 -5.79 2.22 -4.22
N GLU A 46 -6.37 2.65 -3.11
CA GLU A 46 -6.74 4.06 -2.93
C GLU A 46 -5.58 4.81 -2.28
N GLU A 47 -5.17 5.89 -2.93
CA GLU A 47 -4.35 6.91 -2.29
C GLU A 47 -5.28 7.85 -1.53
N ILE A 48 -5.05 7.97 -0.24
CA ILE A 48 -5.76 8.90 0.63
C ILE A 48 -4.75 9.93 1.09
N GLN A 49 -5.05 11.19 0.84
CA GLN A 49 -4.26 12.32 1.30
C GLN A 49 -5.18 13.20 2.18
N ASP A 50 -4.75 13.45 3.41
CA ASP A 50 -5.51 14.27 4.38
C ASP A 50 -6.96 13.82 4.57
N GLY A 51 -7.18 12.50 4.55
CA GLY A 51 -8.52 11.90 4.70
C GLY A 51 -9.40 11.93 3.45
N LYS A 52 -8.90 12.43 2.31
CA LYS A 52 -9.61 12.43 1.03
C LYS A 52 -9.01 11.41 0.06
N SER A 53 -9.86 10.58 -0.57
CA SER A 53 -9.43 9.67 -1.66
C SER A 53 -9.02 10.52 -2.85
N ASN A 54 -7.73 10.51 -3.18
CA ASN A 54 -7.12 11.28 -4.26
C ASN A 54 -7.23 10.55 -5.60
N GLY A 55 -7.57 9.27 -5.56
CA GLY A 55 -7.76 8.45 -6.74
C GLY A 55 -7.37 7.01 -6.48
N THR A 56 -7.46 6.22 -7.55
CA THR A 56 -7.11 4.80 -7.50
C THR A 56 -5.86 4.54 -8.32
N LEU A 57 -4.90 3.92 -7.65
CA LEU A 57 -3.63 3.49 -8.20
C LEU A 57 -3.69 1.99 -8.50
N GLY A 58 -2.86 1.54 -9.43
CA GLY A 58 -2.69 0.12 -9.74
C GLY A 58 -1.76 -0.53 -8.73
N GLU A 59 -0.52 -0.73 -9.15
CA GLU A 59 0.58 -1.18 -8.29
C GLU A 59 1.36 0.00 -7.73
N VAL A 60 1.62 -0.01 -6.43
CA VAL A 60 2.42 1.01 -5.73
C VAL A 60 3.57 0.32 -5.00
N PHE A 61 4.77 0.84 -5.21
CA PHE A 61 5.99 0.40 -4.52
C PHE A 61 6.45 1.47 -3.54
N ILE A 62 6.35 1.18 -2.25
CA ILE A 62 6.71 2.09 -1.17
C ILE A 62 8.09 1.69 -0.66
N ARG A 63 9.06 2.59 -0.80
CA ARG A 63 10.42 2.41 -0.27
C ARG A 63 10.55 3.05 1.10
N CYS A 64 11.12 2.32 2.06
CA CYS A 64 11.62 2.93 3.27
C CYS A 64 12.91 3.67 2.93
N VAL A 65 13.02 4.95 3.31
CA VAL A 65 14.29 5.69 3.22
C VAL A 65 14.88 5.80 4.62
N PRO A 66 16.15 5.43 4.83
CA PRO A 66 16.82 5.64 6.11
C PRO A 66 17.08 7.14 6.25
N TYR A 67 16.82 7.69 7.43
CA TYR A 67 17.27 9.04 7.74
C TYR A 67 18.80 8.98 7.81
N SER A 68 19.46 9.65 6.86
CA SER A 68 20.91 9.88 6.89
C SER A 68 21.25 10.99 7.87
#